data_AF-A0A1A8J846-F1
#
_entry.id   AF-A0A1A8J846-F1
#
_cell.length_a   1.000
_cell.length_b   1.000
_cell.length_c   1.000
_cell.angle_alpha   90.00
_cell.angle_beta   90.00
_cell.angle_gamma   90.00
#
_symmetry.space_group_name_H-M   'P 1'
#
loop_
_entity.id
_entity.type
_entity.pdbx_description
1 polymer ?
#
loop_
_entity_poly.entity_id
_entity_poly.type
_entity_poly.pdbx_seq_one_letter_code
_entity_poly.pdbx_strand_id
1 'polypeptide(L)'
;FTVVGKRPELTENILSTLEKAEEQLRNNPAPSEYQLDDQCVVQLLKGLCLTQLGRLVQAEICFNYVISSEKNIKGDTYLVPFTMYELGLLHKQKGDVRTAITVIEKAKMNYRDYSMESRLHFRIHAALNTMGSFTAKLPPSRTPA
;
A
#
# COMPACT_ATOMS: atom_id res chain seq x y z
N PHE A 1 10.64 -3.04 -0.43
CA PHE A 1 10.68 -3.74 -1.73
C PHE A 1 11.57 -3.08 -2.79
N THR A 2 11.96 -1.79 -2.66
CA THR A 2 12.84 -1.10 -3.63
C THR A 2 14.22 -1.73 -3.86
N VAL A 3 14.73 -2.52 -2.92
CA VAL A 3 15.98 -3.28 -3.08
C VAL A 3 15.76 -4.56 -3.90
N VAL A 4 14.65 -5.26 -3.65
CA VAL A 4 14.29 -6.51 -4.33
C VAL A 4 13.86 -6.26 -5.78
N GLY A 5 13.15 -5.16 -6.04
CA GLY A 5 12.76 -4.76 -7.40
C GLY A 5 13.92 -4.42 -8.34
N LYS A 6 15.15 -4.24 -7.82
CA LYS A 6 16.36 -4.09 -8.65
C LYS A 6 16.80 -5.41 -9.30
N ARG A 7 16.24 -6.54 -8.85
CA ARG A 7 16.52 -7.88 -9.35
C ARG A 7 15.21 -8.56 -9.75
N PRO A 8 14.78 -8.41 -11.02
CA PRO A 8 13.51 -8.95 -11.50
C PRO A 8 13.37 -10.45 -11.24
N GLU A 9 14.45 -11.23 -11.41
CA GLU A 9 14.46 -12.67 -11.15
C GLU A 9 14.07 -13.03 -9.71
N LEU A 10 14.57 -12.27 -8.72
CA LEU A 10 14.21 -12.49 -7.32
C LEU A 10 12.74 -12.10 -7.06
N THR A 11 12.27 -11.05 -7.72
CA THR A 11 10.88 -10.61 -7.59
C THR A 11 9.91 -11.62 -8.20
N GLU A 12 10.25 -12.21 -9.34
CA GLU A 12 9.47 -13.30 -9.96
C GLU A 12 9.46 -14.57 -9.08
N ASN A 13 10.60 -14.93 -8.46
CA ASN A 13 10.64 -16.06 -7.52
C ASN A 13 9.75 -15.85 -6.28
N ILE A 14 9.76 -14.61 -5.73
CA ILE A 14 8.88 -14.24 -4.63
C ILE A 14 7.42 -14.27 -5.09
N LEU A 15 7.12 -13.75 -6.27
CA LEU A 15 5.79 -13.78 -6.86
C LEU A 15 5.27 -15.21 -7.00
N SER A 16 6.06 -16.13 -7.55
CA SER A 16 5.71 -17.55 -7.66
C SER A 16 5.43 -18.18 -6.30
N THR A 17 6.19 -17.79 -5.26
CA THR A 17 5.97 -18.27 -3.89
C THR A 17 4.65 -17.74 -3.33
N LEU A 18 4.33 -16.47 -3.58
CA LEU A 18 3.06 -15.85 -3.16
C LEU A 18 1.85 -16.45 -3.87
N GLU A 19 1.96 -16.77 -5.16
CA GLU A 19 0.89 -17.45 -5.92
C GLU A 19 0.59 -18.84 -5.37
N LYS A 20 1.63 -19.60 -4.98
CA LYS A 20 1.45 -20.89 -4.30
C LYS A 20 0.77 -20.73 -2.94
N ALA A 21 1.17 -19.71 -2.16
CA ALA A 21 0.54 -19.42 -0.87
C ALA A 21 -0.93 -19.01 -1.01
N GLU A 22 -1.26 -18.18 -2.01
CA GLU A 22 -2.63 -17.81 -2.36
C GLU A 22 -3.49 -19.04 -2.66
N GLU A 23 -2.96 -19.96 -3.46
CA GLU A 23 -3.67 -21.19 -3.83
C GLU A 23 -3.85 -22.14 -2.64
N GLN A 24 -2.85 -22.24 -1.75
CA GLN A 24 -2.96 -23.00 -0.50
C GLN A 24 -4.02 -22.41 0.43
N LEU A 25 -4.07 -21.09 0.60
CA LEU A 25 -5.09 -20.42 1.40
C LEU A 25 -6.49 -20.62 0.80
N ARG A 26 -6.62 -20.57 -0.53
CA ARG A 26 -7.91 -20.81 -1.21
C ARG A 26 -8.41 -22.23 -1.06
N ASN A 27 -7.51 -23.21 -1.09
CA ASN A 27 -7.85 -24.63 -1.05
C ASN A 27 -7.84 -25.19 0.38
N ASN A 28 -7.67 -24.35 1.41
CA ASN A 28 -7.63 -24.80 2.79
C ASN A 28 -8.99 -25.35 3.23
N PRO A 29 -9.10 -26.65 3.58
CA PRO A 29 -10.37 -27.27 3.97
C PRO A 29 -10.88 -26.84 5.35
N ALA A 30 -10.03 -26.21 6.17
CA ALA A 30 -10.39 -25.73 7.51
C ALA A 30 -9.97 -24.26 7.67
N PRO A 31 -10.77 -23.31 7.15
CA PRO A 31 -10.42 -21.91 7.18
C PRO A 31 -10.34 -21.38 8.61
N SER A 32 -9.23 -20.75 8.95
CA SER A 32 -9.08 -20.05 10.22
C SER A 32 -9.92 -18.78 10.20
N GLU A 33 -10.21 -18.23 11.37
CA GLU A 33 -10.94 -16.97 11.45
C GLU A 33 -10.15 -15.76 10.91
N TYR A 34 -8.83 -15.92 10.74
CA TYR A 34 -7.88 -14.94 10.22
C TYR A 34 -7.49 -15.20 8.76
N GLN A 35 -8.12 -16.18 8.10
CA GLN A 35 -7.77 -16.53 6.73
C GLN A 35 -7.90 -15.34 5.77
N LEU A 36 -8.86 -14.44 6.00
CA LEU A 36 -8.99 -13.24 5.19
C LEU A 36 -7.80 -12.28 5.38
N ASP A 37 -7.35 -12.10 6.62
CA ASP A 37 -6.16 -11.30 6.94
C ASP A 37 -4.94 -11.89 6.21
N ASP A 38 -4.74 -13.21 6.30
CA ASP A 38 -3.66 -13.92 5.58
C ASP A 38 -3.75 -13.72 4.06
N GLN A 39 -4.96 -13.83 3.48
CA GLN A 39 -5.19 -13.58 2.06
C GLN A 39 -4.86 -12.13 1.68
N CYS A 40 -5.25 -11.17 2.51
CA CYS A 40 -4.99 -9.76 2.24
C CYS A 40 -3.49 -9.44 2.34
N VAL A 41 -2.75 -10.07 3.26
CA VAL A 41 -1.29 -9.96 3.34
C VAL A 41 -0.65 -10.50 2.05
N VAL A 42 -1.08 -11.68 1.58
CA VAL A 42 -0.59 -12.26 0.33
C VAL A 42 -0.88 -11.34 -0.86
N GLN A 43 -2.08 -10.77 -0.95
CA GLN A 43 -2.44 -9.84 -2.02
C GLN A 43 -1.62 -8.54 -1.98
N LEU A 44 -1.39 -7.96 -0.80
CA LEU A 44 -0.53 -6.78 -0.67
C LEU A 44 0.90 -7.08 -1.17
N LEU A 45 1.49 -8.19 -0.72
CA LEU A 45 2.84 -8.58 -1.13
C LEU A 45 2.91 -8.89 -2.63
N LYS A 46 1.88 -9.54 -3.18
CA LYS A 46 1.75 -9.84 -4.61
C LYS A 46 1.68 -8.56 -5.42
N GLY A 47 0.84 -7.61 -5.01
CA GLY A 47 0.72 -6.30 -5.65
C GLY A 47 2.03 -5.51 -5.64
N LEU A 48 2.81 -5.58 -4.56
CA LEU A 48 4.15 -4.99 -4.50
C LEU A 48 5.11 -5.61 -5.52
N CYS A 49 5.14 -6.94 -5.62
CA CYS A 49 5.99 -7.65 -6.60
C CYS A 49 5.58 -7.29 -8.03
N LEU A 50 4.28 -7.33 -8.34
CA LEU A 50 3.73 -6.96 -9.63
C LEU A 50 4.06 -5.50 -10.00
N THR A 51 4.02 -4.59 -9.04
CA THR A 51 4.41 -3.19 -9.23
C THR A 51 5.89 -3.08 -9.62
N GLN A 52 6.78 -3.79 -8.93
CA GLN A 52 8.22 -3.79 -9.27
C GLN A 52 8.50 -4.42 -10.65
N LEU A 53 7.66 -5.36 -11.09
CA LEU A 53 7.72 -5.98 -12.42
C LEU A 53 7.02 -5.17 -13.53
N GLY A 54 6.48 -4.00 -13.20
CA GLY A 54 5.76 -3.14 -14.15
C GLY A 54 4.36 -3.62 -14.53
N ARG A 55 3.83 -4.67 -13.88
CA ARG A 55 2.50 -5.22 -14.11
C ARG A 55 1.42 -4.46 -13.33
N LEU A 56 1.27 -3.16 -13.65
CA LEU A 56 0.52 -2.20 -12.84
C LEU A 56 -0.99 -2.51 -12.72
N VAL A 57 -1.61 -3.06 -13.77
CA VAL A 57 -3.05 -3.41 -13.73
C VAL A 57 -3.30 -4.55 -12.75
N GLN A 58 -2.45 -5.57 -12.77
CA GLN A 58 -2.56 -6.71 -11.84
C GLN A 58 -2.29 -6.27 -10.41
N ALA A 59 -1.29 -5.41 -10.19
CA ALA A 59 -1.00 -4.85 -8.88
C ALA A 59 -2.18 -4.06 -8.29
N GLU A 60 -2.86 -3.24 -9.10
CA GLU A 60 -4.03 -2.49 -8.70
C GLU A 60 -5.20 -3.40 -8.30
N ILE A 61 -5.42 -4.51 -9.01
CA ILE A 61 -6.43 -5.52 -8.63
C ILE A 61 -6.13 -6.09 -7.24
N CYS A 62 -4.87 -6.47 -6.98
CA CYS A 62 -4.45 -6.97 -5.68
C CYS A 62 -4.69 -5.94 -4.57
N PHE A 63 -4.33 -4.68 -4.78
CA PHE A 63 -4.53 -3.63 -3.79
C PHE A 63 -6.00 -3.32 -3.53
N ASN A 64 -6.82 -3.26 -4.59
CA ASN A 64 -8.27 -3.04 -4.44
C ASN A 64 -8.96 -4.18 -3.70
N TYR A 65 -8.51 -5.42 -3.89
CA TYR A 65 -9.01 -6.56 -3.11
C TYR A 65 -8.83 -6.31 -1.60
N VAL A 66 -7.62 -5.96 -1.16
CA VAL A 66 -7.33 -5.70 0.27
C VAL A 66 -8.18 -4.56 0.82
N ILE A 67 -8.28 -3.46 0.08
CA ILE A 67 -9.08 -2.29 0.49
C ILE A 67 -10.57 -2.65 0.58
N SER A 68 -11.08 -3.45 -0.36
CA SER A 68 -12.49 -3.90 -0.35
C SER A 68 -12.80 -4.85 0.81
N SER A 69 -11.80 -5.58 1.28
CA SER A 69 -11.88 -6.54 2.38
C SER A 69 -11.79 -5.88 3.76
N GLU A 70 -11.53 -4.57 3.86
CA GLU A 70 -11.32 -3.81 5.10
C GLU A 70 -12.30 -4.16 6.22
N LYS A 71 -13.61 -4.21 5.93
CA LYS A 71 -14.66 -4.43 6.95
C LYS A 71 -14.62 -5.82 7.59
N ASN A 72 -13.95 -6.76 6.93
CA ASN A 72 -13.89 -8.16 7.33
C ASN A 72 -12.51 -8.54 7.90
N ILE A 73 -11.53 -7.62 7.86
CA ILE A 73 -10.21 -7.81 8.48
C ILE A 73 -10.37 -7.73 10.00
N LYS A 74 -9.84 -8.72 10.72
CA LYS A 74 -10.06 -8.84 12.17
C LYS A 74 -8.89 -8.35 13.02
N GLY A 75 -7.66 -8.59 12.58
CA GLY A 75 -6.45 -8.33 13.35
C GLY A 75 -5.52 -7.31 12.72
N ASP A 76 -5.33 -7.35 11.40
CA ASP A 76 -4.29 -6.59 10.72
C ASP A 76 -4.71 -5.15 10.35
N THR A 77 -4.93 -4.31 11.35
CA THR A 77 -5.37 -2.91 11.18
C THR A 77 -4.39 -2.03 10.39
N TYR A 78 -3.12 -2.43 10.29
CA TYR A 78 -2.12 -1.74 9.46
C TYR A 78 -2.30 -2.01 7.96
N LEU A 79 -2.99 -3.09 7.58
CA LEU A 79 -2.92 -3.64 6.23
C LEU A 79 -3.56 -2.71 5.20
N VAL A 80 -4.73 -2.18 5.53
CA VAL A 80 -5.48 -1.25 4.67
C VAL A 80 -4.72 0.07 4.46
N PRO A 81 -4.27 0.81 5.49
CA PRO A 81 -3.57 2.08 5.28
C PRO A 81 -2.26 1.90 4.51
N PHE A 82 -1.50 0.82 4.77
CA PHE A 82 -0.31 0.52 3.97
C PHE A 82 -0.65 0.20 2.51
N THR A 83 -1.73 -0.54 2.26
CA THR A 83 -2.16 -0.86 0.88
C THR A 83 -2.63 0.38 0.13
N MET A 84 -3.40 1.25 0.78
CA MET A 84 -3.82 2.53 0.18
C MET A 84 -2.61 3.40 -0.16
N TYR A 85 -1.60 3.47 0.71
CA TYR A 85 -0.37 4.19 0.41
C TYR A 85 0.33 3.65 -0.85
N GLU A 86 0.50 2.33 -0.96
CA GLU A 86 1.15 1.71 -2.12
C GLU A 86 0.30 1.85 -3.41
N LEU A 87 -1.03 1.79 -3.31
CA LEU A 87 -1.95 2.11 -4.43
C LEU A 87 -1.80 3.56 -4.89
N GLY A 88 -1.66 4.51 -3.97
CA GLY A 88 -1.40 5.90 -4.32
C GLY A 88 -0.07 6.09 -5.04
N LEU A 89 0.99 5.39 -4.61
CA LEU A 89 2.27 5.37 -5.34
C LEU A 89 2.13 4.78 -6.75
N LEU A 90 1.31 3.74 -6.91
CA LEU A 90 0.99 3.15 -8.21
C LEU A 90 0.27 4.15 -9.12
N HIS A 91 -0.72 4.90 -8.63
CA HIS A 91 -1.37 5.97 -9.40
C HIS A 91 -0.39 7.07 -9.80
N LYS A 92 0.53 7.46 -8.89
CA LYS A 92 1.60 8.39 -9.19
C LYS A 92 2.49 7.87 -10.33
N GLN A 93 2.84 6.59 -10.31
CA GLN A 93 3.63 5.94 -11.37
C GLN A 93 2.90 5.93 -12.73
N LYS A 94 1.57 5.80 -12.73
CA LYS A 94 0.73 5.91 -13.94
C LYS A 94 0.57 7.34 -14.46
N GLY A 95 1.03 8.35 -13.71
CA GLY A 95 0.87 9.77 -14.03
C GLY A 95 -0.40 10.41 -13.46
N ASP A 96 -1.25 9.66 -12.75
CA ASP A 96 -2.45 10.18 -12.10
C ASP A 96 -2.14 10.71 -10.69
N VAL A 97 -1.49 11.86 -10.66
CA VAL A 97 -1.03 12.50 -9.41
C VAL A 97 -2.21 12.95 -8.53
N ARG A 98 -3.35 13.32 -9.12
CA ARG A 98 -4.52 13.80 -8.36
C ARG A 98 -5.15 12.67 -7.55
N THR A 99 -5.36 11.52 -8.20
CA THR A 99 -5.86 10.32 -7.51
C THR A 99 -4.84 9.83 -6.49
N ALA A 100 -3.54 9.84 -6.82
CA ALA A 100 -2.47 9.47 -5.91
C ALA A 100 -2.51 10.26 -4.58
N ILE A 101 -2.58 11.60 -4.65
CA ILE A 101 -2.68 12.47 -3.47
C ILE A 101 -3.92 12.13 -2.66
N THR A 102 -5.07 12.00 -3.34
CA THR A 102 -6.36 11.72 -2.67
C THR A 102 -6.33 10.40 -1.90
N VAL A 103 -5.80 9.34 -2.50
CA VAL A 103 -5.71 8.02 -1.86
C VAL A 103 -4.72 8.05 -0.69
N ILE A 104 -3.56 8.72 -0.86
CA ILE A 104 -2.53 8.82 0.17
C ILE A 104 -3.00 9.64 1.39
N GLU A 105 -3.72 10.74 1.18
CA GLU A 105 -4.28 11.52 2.30
C GLU A 105 -5.37 10.74 3.04
N LYS A 106 -6.22 9.99 2.33
CA LYS A 106 -7.21 9.10 2.98
C LYS A 106 -6.53 8.06 3.88
N ALA A 107 -5.43 7.48 3.44
CA ALA A 107 -4.66 6.51 4.23
C ALA A 107 -4.12 7.12 5.54
N LYS A 108 -3.83 8.42 5.56
CA LYS A 108 -3.36 9.15 6.74
C LYS A 108 -4.49 9.57 7.69
N MET A 109 -5.63 9.98 7.14
CA MET A 109 -6.70 10.60 7.94
C MET A 109 -7.67 9.58 8.55
N ASN A 110 -7.86 8.44 7.89
CA ASN A 110 -8.93 7.49 8.23
C ASN A 110 -8.49 6.35 9.15
N TYR A 111 -7.18 6.21 9.43
CA TYR A 111 -6.62 5.09 10.18
C TYR A 111 -5.73 5.61 11.31
N ARG A 112 -5.83 5.02 12.50
CA ARG A 112 -5.06 5.40 13.70
C ARG A 112 -4.77 4.19 14.58
N ASP A 113 -3.80 4.34 15.47
CA ASP A 113 -3.48 3.42 16.57
C ASP A 113 -3.06 2.01 16.09
N TYR A 114 -2.49 1.91 14.90
CA TYR A 114 -1.96 0.67 14.32
C TYR A 114 -0.43 0.62 14.37
N SER A 115 0.11 -0.60 14.32
CA SER A 115 1.57 -0.81 14.33
C SER A 115 2.24 -0.12 13.15
N MET A 116 3.34 0.58 13.41
CA MET A 116 4.13 1.31 12.40
C MET A 116 3.41 2.52 11.76
N GLU A 117 2.35 3.07 12.38
CA GLU A 117 1.66 4.28 11.91
C GLU A 117 2.63 5.45 11.66
N SER A 118 3.49 5.78 12.62
CA SER A 118 4.44 6.89 12.45
C SER A 118 5.36 6.68 11.25
N ARG A 119 5.79 5.42 11.01
CA ARG A 119 6.61 5.07 9.84
C ARG A 119 5.84 5.28 8.55
N LEU A 120 4.56 4.91 8.50
CA LEU A 120 3.72 5.17 7.33
C LEU A 120 3.53 6.67 7.11
N HIS A 121 3.26 7.45 8.16
CA HIS A 121 3.12 8.90 8.08
C HIS A 121 4.36 9.61 7.53
N PHE A 122 5.56 9.19 7.94
CA PHE A 122 6.80 9.71 7.34
C PHE A 122 6.90 9.39 5.85
N ARG A 123 6.55 8.18 5.43
CA ARG A 123 6.52 7.78 4.01
C ARG A 123 5.48 8.56 3.21
N ILE A 124 4.30 8.80 3.80
CA ILE A 124 3.24 9.64 3.23
C ILE A 124 3.73 11.07 3.02
N HIS A 125 4.31 11.67 4.06
CA HIS A 125 4.85 13.02 3.99
C HIS A 125 5.90 13.16 2.89
N ALA A 126 6.86 12.23 2.81
CA ALA A 126 7.86 12.21 1.76
C ALA A 126 7.21 12.08 0.36
N ALA A 127 6.23 11.19 0.19
CA ALA A 127 5.54 11.01 -1.08
C ALA A 127 4.77 12.27 -1.51
N LEU A 128 3.99 12.88 -0.62
CA LEU A 128 3.21 14.09 -0.91
C LEU A 128 4.09 15.29 -1.30
N ASN A 129 5.25 15.45 -0.65
CA ASN A 129 6.22 16.49 -1.01
C ASN A 129 6.72 16.33 -2.44
N THR A 130 6.97 15.10 -2.90
CA THR A 130 7.38 14.85 -4.29
C THR A 130 6.28 15.10 -5.32
N MET A 131 5.01 15.25 -4.89
CA MET A 131 3.86 15.49 -5.76
C MET A 131 3.38 16.95 -5.73
N GLY A 132 4.09 17.84 -5.03
CA GLY A 132 3.71 19.26 -4.92
C GLY A 132 2.43 19.50 -4.10
N SER A 133 1.97 18.49 -3.34
CA SER A 133 0.75 18.59 -2.52
C SER A 133 0.94 19.44 -1.26
N PHE A 134 2.18 19.76 -0.90
CA PHE A 134 2.50 20.59 0.25
C PHE A 134 2.66 22.04 -0.20
N THR A 135 1.62 22.85 0.04
CA THR A 135 1.83 24.28 0.26
C THR A 135 2.41 24.40 1.67
N ALA A 136 3.71 24.68 1.79
CA ALA A 136 4.23 25.16 3.05
C ALA A 136 3.41 26.40 3.42
N LYS A 137 2.59 26.32 4.47
CA LYS A 137 1.99 27.53 5.05
C LYS A 137 3.17 28.45 5.36
N LEU A 138 3.31 29.54 4.61
CA LEU A 138 4.35 30.53 4.89
C LEU A 138 4.24 30.89 6.39
N PRO A 139 5.35 30.87 7.14
CA PRO A 139 5.32 31.38 8.50
C PRO A 139 4.79 32.82 8.45
N PRO A 140 3.90 33.22 9.39
CA PRO A 140 3.41 34.59 9.42
C PRO A 140 4.61 35.53 9.44
N SER A 141 4.67 36.40 8.45
CA SER A 141 5.70 37.42 8.30
C SER A 141 5.83 38.16 9.62
N ARG A 142 7.00 38.06 10.26
CA ARG A 142 7.31 38.89 11.44
C ARG A 142 7.17 40.35 10.99
N THR A 143 6.19 41.04 11.52
CA THR A 143 6.00 42.48 11.35
C THR A 143 7.27 43.17 11.85
N PRO A 144 7.91 44.04 11.05
CA PRO A 144 9.00 44.87 11.56
C PRO A 144 8.44 45.86 12.58
N ALA A 145 9.11 45.94 13.74
CA ALA A 145 8.87 46.92 14.78
C ALA A 145 9.39 48.31 14.36
#